data_AF-A0A4Q3YQY1-F1
#
_entry.id   AF-A0A4Q3YQY1-F1
#
_cell.length_a   1.000
_cell.length_b   1.000
_cell.length_c   1.000
_cell.angle_alpha   90.00
_cell.angle_beta   90.00
_cell.angle_gamma   90.00
#
_symmetry.space_group_name_H-M   'P 1'
#
loop_
_entity.id
_entity.type
_entity.pdbx_description
1 polymer ?
#
loop_
_entity_poly.entity_id
_entity_poly.type
_entity_poly.pdbx_seq_one_letter_code
_entity_poly.pdbx_strand_id
1 'polypeptide(L)'
;MSEIGTIGDAFNQGWQLSAACRHGLVDTGSSSRKCDWKYNLDMTTLVATRGRDFPIDRISERLRCPRCGSRKISVFFVTPSMPTRRTAGR
;
A
#
# COMPACT_ATOMS: atom_id res chain seq x y z
N MET A 1 18.22 -17.93 -0.58
CA MET A 1 17.15 -17.06 -0.03
C MET A 1 17.26 -15.77 -0.80
N SER A 2 16.38 -15.52 -1.77
CA SER A 2 16.42 -14.23 -2.49
C SER A 2 15.96 -13.15 -1.52
N GLU A 3 16.92 -12.34 -1.06
CA GLU A 3 16.63 -11.18 -0.21
C GLU A 3 15.82 -10.18 -1.03
N ILE A 4 14.68 -9.75 -0.49
CA ILE A 4 13.86 -8.72 -1.14
C ILE A 4 14.24 -7.40 -0.50
N GLY A 5 15.05 -6.62 -1.21
CA GLY A 5 15.44 -5.28 -0.80
C GLY A 5 14.66 -4.19 -1.52
N THR A 6 14.23 -4.46 -2.76
CA THR A 6 13.72 -3.42 -3.67
C THR A 6 12.31 -3.71 -4.21
N ILE A 7 11.67 -2.68 -4.75
CA ILE A 7 10.41 -2.82 -5.50
C ILE A 7 10.61 -3.74 -6.71
N GLY A 8 11.75 -3.66 -7.39
CA GLY A 8 12.09 -4.50 -8.53
C GLY A 8 12.11 -5.99 -8.17
N ASP A 9 12.74 -6.35 -7.05
CA ASP A 9 12.79 -7.73 -6.57
C ASP A 9 11.38 -8.26 -6.28
N ALA A 10 10.57 -7.46 -5.59
CA ALA A 10 9.19 -7.81 -5.26
C ALA A 10 8.32 -7.94 -6.51
N PHE A 11 8.48 -7.04 -7.49
CA PHE A 11 7.76 -7.10 -8.76
C PHE A 11 8.10 -8.37 -9.55
N ASN A 12 9.38 -8.71 -9.67
CA ASN A 12 9.83 -9.92 -10.36
C ASN A 12 9.33 -11.20 -9.68
N GLN A 13 9.17 -11.16 -8.36
CA GLN A 13 8.62 -12.26 -7.57
C GLN A 13 7.09 -12.25 -7.50
N GLY A 14 6.41 -11.36 -8.22
CA GLY A 14 4.93 -11.34 -8.27
C GLY A 14 4.26 -10.92 -6.97
N TRP A 15 4.94 -10.14 -6.12
CA TRP A 15 4.35 -9.63 -4.88
C TRP A 15 3.24 -8.63 -5.18
N GLN A 16 2.22 -8.62 -4.32
CA GLN A 16 1.18 -7.59 -4.34
C GLN A 16 1.28 -6.73 -3.09
N LEU A 17 0.99 -5.44 -3.23
CA LEU A 17 1.00 -4.49 -2.13
C LEU A 17 -0.40 -3.93 -1.93
N SER A 18 -0.79 -3.75 -0.68
CA SER A 18 -1.99 -2.98 -0.33
C SER A 18 -1.64 -1.88 0.65
N ALA A 19 -2.33 -0.76 0.56
CA ALA A 19 -2.16 0.40 1.42
C ALA A 19 -3.44 0.66 2.21
N ALA A 20 -3.30 1.13 3.45
CA ALA A 20 -4.39 1.58 4.28
C ALA A 20 -4.05 2.89 5.00
N CYS A 21 -5.00 3.81 5.07
CA CYS A 21 -4.87 4.98 5.93
C CYS A 21 -5.05 4.59 7.40
N ARG A 22 -4.19 5.08 8.30
CA ARG A 22 -4.29 4.78 9.74
C ARG A 22 -4.92 5.90 10.56
N HIS A 23 -4.57 7.15 10.26
CA HIS A 23 -4.82 8.31 11.16
C HIS A 23 -5.53 9.47 10.48
N GLY A 24 -5.98 9.32 9.24
CA GLY A 24 -6.73 10.37 8.55
C GLY A 24 -8.09 10.61 9.18
N LEU A 25 -8.55 11.86 9.13
CA LEU A 25 -9.95 12.23 9.35
C LEU A 25 -10.53 12.75 8.05
N VAL A 26 -11.81 12.50 7.83
CA VAL A 26 -12.57 13.01 6.68
C VAL A 26 -13.72 13.83 7.22
N ASP A 27 -13.82 15.07 6.77
CA ASP A 27 -14.90 15.97 7.15
C ASP A 27 -16.17 15.60 6.39
N THR A 28 -17.27 15.46 7.12
CA THR A 28 -18.60 15.12 6.59
C THR A 28 -19.58 16.29 6.72
N GLY A 29 -19.05 17.51 6.86
CA GLY A 29 -19.81 18.74 7.10
C GLY A 29 -20.17 18.93 8.57
N SER A 30 -20.93 18.00 9.15
CA SER A 30 -21.40 18.08 10.55
C SER A 30 -20.52 17.32 11.57
N SER A 31 -19.61 16.47 11.09
CA SER A 31 -18.68 15.71 11.94
C SER A 31 -17.42 15.30 11.16
N SER A 32 -16.37 14.91 11.89
CA SER A 32 -15.19 14.24 11.32
C SER A 32 -15.28 12.73 11.56
N ARG A 33 -15.07 11.91 10.52
CA ARG A 33 -14.97 10.45 10.66
C ARG A 33 -13.55 9.96 10.40
N LYS A 34 -13.18 8.84 11.01
CA LYS A 34 -11.90 8.18 10.72
C LYS A 34 -11.85 7.74 9.26
N CYS A 35 -10.76 8.07 8.58
CA CYS A 35 -10.51 7.64 7.21
C CYS A 35 -10.29 6.12 7.19
N ASP A 36 -11.06 5.45 6.34
CA ASP A 36 -11.08 4.00 6.15
C ASP A 36 -10.49 3.57 4.81
N TRP A 37 -9.83 4.49 4.10
CA TRP A 37 -9.28 4.23 2.77
C TRP A 37 -8.31 3.05 2.78
N LYS A 38 -8.58 2.07 1.91
CA LYS A 38 -7.73 0.92 1.62
C LYS A 38 -7.68 0.71 0.11
N TYR A 39 -6.53 0.31 -0.41
CA TYR A 39 -6.36 0.12 -1.86
C TYR A 39 -5.25 -0.89 -2.16
N ASN A 40 -5.45 -1.72 -3.19
CA ASN A 40 -4.40 -2.58 -3.72
C ASN A 40 -3.55 -1.75 -4.69
N LEU A 41 -2.28 -1.54 -4.35
CA LEU A 41 -1.38 -0.74 -5.15
C LEU A 41 -0.99 -1.53 -6.41
N ASP A 42 -1.05 -0.85 -7.56
CA ASP A 42 -0.52 -1.40 -8.80
C ASP A 42 1.00 -1.34 -8.79
N MET A 43 1.62 -2.52 -8.86
CA MET A 43 3.08 -2.65 -8.82
C MET A 43 3.75 -2.03 -10.03
N THR A 44 3.12 -2.09 -11.21
CA THR A 44 3.65 -1.49 -12.44
C THR A 44 3.81 0.02 -12.27
N THR A 45 2.79 0.67 -11.72
CA THR A 45 2.79 2.11 -11.40
C THR A 45 3.84 2.45 -10.33
N LEU A 46 3.99 1.62 -9.30
CA LEU A 46 5.03 1.82 -8.27
C LEU A 46 6.43 1.76 -8.87
N VAL A 47 6.72 0.77 -9.71
CA VAL A 47 7.99 0.65 -10.43
C VAL A 47 8.21 1.87 -11.34
N ALA A 48 7.19 2.27 -12.10
CA ALA A 48 7.30 3.40 -13.04
C ALA A 48 7.56 4.74 -12.34
N THR A 49 6.99 4.96 -11.16
CA THR A 49 7.06 6.26 -10.46
C THR A 49 8.15 6.35 -9.39
N ARG A 50 8.61 5.21 -8.85
CA ARG A 50 9.66 5.16 -7.81
C ARG A 50 10.98 4.60 -8.30
N GLY A 51 10.97 3.85 -9.40
CA GLY A 51 12.12 3.12 -9.90
C GLY A 51 12.21 1.69 -9.33
N ARG A 52 12.93 0.81 -10.04
CA ARG A 52 13.11 -0.59 -9.64
C ARG A 52 13.99 -0.72 -8.40
N ASP A 53 15.01 0.12 -8.27
CA ASP A 53 15.98 0.09 -7.17
C ASP A 53 15.46 0.73 -5.87
N PHE A 54 14.21 1.20 -5.87
CA PHE A 54 13.65 1.85 -4.68
C PHE A 54 13.47 0.82 -3.55
N PRO A 55 13.91 1.14 -2.31
CA PRO A 55 13.80 0.23 -1.17
C PRO A 55 12.34 -0.01 -0.77
N ILE A 56 11.95 -1.29 -0.68
CA ILE A 56 10.55 -1.69 -0.50
C ILE A 56 9.98 -1.28 0.87
N ASP A 57 10.82 -1.25 1.90
CA ASP A 57 10.49 -0.85 3.28
C ASP A 57 10.11 0.63 3.39
N ARG A 58 10.62 1.48 2.47
CA ARG A 58 10.38 2.93 2.48
C ARG A 58 9.18 3.37 1.66
N ILE A 59 8.42 2.45 1.07
CA ILE A 59 7.24 2.80 0.25
C ILE A 59 6.25 3.63 1.07
N SER A 60 6.01 3.22 2.32
CA SER A 60 5.05 3.88 3.22
C SER A 60 5.32 5.39 3.40
N GLU A 61 6.60 5.78 3.40
CA GLU A 61 7.05 7.17 3.56
C GLU A 61 6.70 8.06 2.37
N ARG A 62 6.52 7.46 1.18
CA ARG A 62 6.25 8.16 -0.09
C ARG A 62 4.78 8.18 -0.48
N LEU A 63 3.92 7.52 0.30
CA LEU A 63 2.48 7.45 0.03
C LEU A 63 1.72 8.57 0.75
N ARG A 64 0.60 8.95 0.16
CA ARG A 64 -0.36 9.89 0.75
C ARG A 64 -1.77 9.36 0.52
N CYS A 65 -2.63 9.46 1.52
CA CYS A 65 -4.02 9.07 1.37
C CYS A 65 -4.72 10.05 0.41
N PRO A 66 -5.34 9.57 -0.68
CA PRO A 66 -6.04 10.44 -1.63
C PRO A 66 -7.36 10.99 -1.07
N ARG A 67 -7.94 10.37 -0.04
CA ARG A 67 -9.20 10.84 0.59
C ARG A 67 -8.98 11.97 1.59
N CYS A 68 -7.97 11.88 2.45
CA CYS A 68 -7.79 12.81 3.57
C CYS A 68 -6.42 13.51 3.61
N GLY A 69 -5.53 13.21 2.66
CA GLY A 69 -4.19 13.81 2.62
C GLY A 69 -3.18 13.30 3.67
N SER A 70 -3.59 12.42 4.58
CA SER A 70 -2.68 11.86 5.61
C SER A 70 -1.50 11.11 5.00
N ARG A 71 -0.30 11.29 5.58
CA ARG A 71 0.91 10.54 5.23
C ARG A 71 1.14 9.30 6.11
N LYS A 72 0.27 9.07 7.10
CA LYS A 72 0.34 7.90 7.99
C LYS A 72 -0.33 6.70 7.31
N ILE A 73 0.40 6.09 6.38
CA ILE A 73 -0.05 4.96 5.55
C ILE A 73 0.63 3.68 6.02
N SER A 74 -0.16 2.63 6.24
CA SER A 74 0.36 1.27 6.41
C SER A 74 0.37 0.57 5.06
N VAL A 75 1.47 -0.13 4.75
CA VAL A 75 1.61 -0.97 3.56
C VAL A 75 1.66 -2.42 4.00
N PHE A 76 0.90 -3.28 3.35
CA PHE A 76 0.89 -4.72 3.57
C PHE A 76 1.39 -5.42 2.30
N PHE A 77 2.26 -6.40 2.49
CA PHE A 77 2.85 -7.20 1.43
C PHE A 77 2.16 -8.56 1.38
N VAL A 78 1.68 -8.94 0.20
CA VAL A 78 1.07 -10.23 -0.06
C VAL A 78 2.01 -11.00 -0.98
N THR A 79 2.60 -12.07 -0.46
CA THR A 79 3.50 -12.93 -1.21
C THR A 79 2.70 -13.95 -2.02
N PRO A 80 3.18 -14.39 -3.21
CA PRO A 80 2.46 -15.36 -4.03
C PRO A 80 2.21 -16.72 -3.33
N SER A 81 3.07 -17.07 -2.37
CA SER A 81 2.93 -18.31 -1.58
C SER A 81 1.90 -18.20 -0.45
N MET A 82 1.45 -16.99 -0.10
CA MET A 82 0.37 -16.80 0.85
C MET A 82 -0.97 -16.82 0.11
N PRO A 83 -1.85 -17.80 0.38
CA PRO A 83 -3.23 -17.72 -0.10
C PRO A 83 -3.87 -16.49 0.54
N THR A 84 -4.16 -15.47 -0.28
CA THR A 84 -4.94 -14.31 0.17
C THR A 84 -6.32 -14.83 0.57
N ARG A 85 -6.60 -14.85 1.88
CA ARG A 85 -7.93 -15.17 2.39
C ARG A 85 -8.82 -13.97 2.01
N ARG A 86 -9.41 -14.02 0.82
CA ARG A 86 -10.47 -13.10 0.39
C ARG A 86 -11.59 -13.19 1.41
N THR A 87 -11.65 -12.26 2.36
CA THR A 87 -12.88 -11.99 3.08
C THR A 87 -13.85 -11.39 2.07
N ALA A 88 -14.67 -12.25 1.48
CA ALA A 88 -15.89 -11.83 0.80
C ALA A 88 -16.76 -11.13 1.86
N GLY A 89 -16.78 -9.80 1.83
CA GLY A 89 -17.75 -9.02 2.58
C GLY A 89 -19.13 -9.25 1.99
N ARG A 90 -20.02 -9.80 2.81
CA ARG A 90 -21.46 -9.87 2.60
C ARG A 90 -22.10 -8.55 3.03
#